data_AF-A0A090RTF7-F1
#
_entry.id   AF-A0A090RTF7-F1
#
_cell.length_a   1.000
_cell.length_b   1.000
_cell.length_c   1.000
_cell.angle_alpha   90.00
_cell.angle_beta   90.00
_cell.angle_gamma   90.00
#
_symmetry.space_group_name_H-M   'P 1'
#
loop_
_entity.id
_entity.type
_entity.pdbx_description
1 polymer ?
#
loop_
_entity_poly.entity_id
_entity_poly.type
_entity_poly.pdbx_seq_one_letter_code
_entity_poly.pdbx_strand_id
1 'polypeptide(L)' 'MIVGLDIGGTKIEGVGLDANSYETLVVHREPTAKNSYSDFLNGVMSVIEAVSNMAISNPSA' A
#
# COMPACT_ATOMS: atom_id res chain seq x y z
N MET A 1 -7.34 9.58 -6.11
CA MET A 1 -6.86 8.23 -5.77
C MET A 1 -7.36 7.85 -4.39
N ILE A 2 -7.78 6.59 -4.22
CA ILE A 2 -8.08 5.96 -2.94
C ILE A 2 -6.99 4.94 -2.63
N VAL A 3 -6.58 4.83 -1.36
CA VAL A 3 -5.65 3.79 -0.91
C VAL A 3 -6.44 2.72 -0.16
N GLY A 4 -6.39 1.49 -0.64
CA GLY A 4 -6.82 0.29 0.07
C GLY A 4 -5.65 -0.36 0.79
N LEU A 5 -5.88 -0.87 1.99
CA LEU A 5 -4.88 -1.56 2.79
C LEU A 5 -5.44 -2.87 3.33
N ASP A 6 -4.76 -3.98 3.04
CA ASP A 6 -5.02 -5.30 3.62
C ASP A 6 -3.85 -5.70 4.53
N ILE A 7 -4.15 -5.84 5.82
CA ILE A 7 -3.15 -6.16 6.85
C ILE A 7 -3.35 -7.61 7.28
N GLY A 8 -2.55 -8.50 6.69
CA GLY A 8 -2.48 -9.90 7.08
C GLY A 8 -1.39 -10.18 8.13
N GLY A 9 -1.44 -11.37 8.72
CA GLY A 9 -0.41 -11.85 9.66
C GLY A 9 0.93 -12.25 9.01
N THR A 10 0.99 -12.30 7.68
CA THR A 10 2.19 -12.69 6.91
C THR A 10 2.62 -11.63 5.91
N LYS A 11 1.68 -10.86 5.36
CA LYS A 11 1.94 -9.75 4.45
C LYS A 11 1.02 -8.58 4.72
N ILE A 12 1.51 -7.39 4.41
CA ILE A 12 0.75 -6.14 4.31
C ILE A 12 0.69 -5.80 2.82
N GLU A 13 -0.49 -5.47 2.32
CA GLU A 13 -0.73 -5.17 0.91
C GLU A 13 -1.44 -3.83 0.79
N GLY A 14 -0.85 -2.94 -0.01
CA GLY A 14 -1.41 -1.65 -0.35
C GLY A 14 -1.84 -1.62 -1.81
N VAL A 15 -3.01 -1.05 -2.07
CA VAL A 15 -3.58 -0.93 -3.41
C VAL A 15 -3.97 0.53 -3.65
N GLY A 16 -3.42 1.13 -4.70
CA GLY A 16 -3.85 2.46 -5.17
C GLY A 16 -4.94 2.30 -6.23
N LEU A 17 -6.08 2.92 -6.01
CA LEU A 17 -7.24 2.89 -6.91
C LEU A 17 -7.53 4.27 -7.49
N ASP A 18 -7.97 4.31 -8.75
CA ASP A 18 -8.61 5.52 -9.27
C ASP A 18 -9.86 5.84 -8.44
N ALA A 19 -10.10 7.13 -8.15
CA ALA A 19 -11.19 7.52 -7.27
C ALA A 19 -12.56 7.52 -7.94
N ASN A 20 -12.62 7.47 -9.27
CA ASN A 20 -13.86 7.51 -10.04
C ASN A 20 -14.22 6.13 -10.59
N SER A 21 -13.24 5.40 -11.16
CA SER A 21 -13.46 4.09 -11.77
C SER A 21 -13.22 2.93 -10.81
N TYR A 22 -12.51 3.15 -9.69
CA TYR A 22 -12.00 2.11 -8.79
C TYR A 22 -11.06 1.10 -9.47
N GLU A 23 -10.56 1.42 -10.66
CA GLU A 23 -9.56 0.59 -11.31
C GLU A 23 -8.25 0.62 -10.52
N THR A 24 -7.56 -0.52 -10.48
CA THR A 24 -6.30 -0.65 -9.78
C THR A 24 -5.18 0.01 -10.57
N LEU A 25 -4.58 1.05 -9.99
CA LEU A 25 -3.44 1.78 -10.56
C LEU A 25 -2.12 1.14 -10.14
N VAL A 26 -2.01 0.71 -8.89
CA VAL A 26 -0.79 0.14 -8.33
C VAL A 26 -1.10 -0.83 -7.19
N VAL A 27 -0.26 -1.86 -7.05
CA VAL A 27 -0.25 -2.78 -5.91
C VAL A 27 1.18 -2.89 -5.38
N HIS A 28 1.35 -2.79 -4.06
CA HIS A 28 2.62 -3.02 -3.39
C HIS A 28 2.44 -3.93 -2.17
N ARG A 29 3.45 -4.75 -1.86
CA ARG A 29 3.37 -5.77 -0.81
C ARG A 29 4.66 -5.83 -0.02
N GLU A 30 4.53 -5.95 1.29
CA GLU A 30 5.65 -6.19 2.20
C GLU A 30 5.34 -7.34 3.18
N PRO A 31 6.34 -8.10 3.64
CA PRO A 31 6.14 -9.06 4.71
C PRO A 31 5.71 -8.37 6.01
N THR A 32 4.77 -8.96 6.75
CA THR A 32 4.37 -8.44 8.07
C THR A 32 5.50 -8.68 9.07
N ALA A 33 6.10 -7.62 9.58
CA ALA A 33 7.09 -7.72 10.65
C ALA A 33 6.46 -8.28 11.94
N LYS A 34 7.17 -9.21 12.59
CA LYS A 34 6.67 -9.94 13.78
C LYS A 34 7.46 -9.65 15.06
N ASN A 35 8.54 -8.89 14.95
CA ASN A 35 9.50 -8.71 16.04
C ASN A 35 9.02 -7.68 17.07
N SER A 36 8.33 -6.63 16.61
CA SER A 36 7.78 -5.58 17.46
C SER A 36 6.61 -4.87 16.78
N TYR A 37 5.77 -4.20 17.57
CA TYR A 37 4.70 -3.36 17.02
C TYR A 37 5.25 -2.16 16.23
N SER A 38 6.39 -1.60 16.61
CA SER A 38 7.02 -0.50 15.86
C SER A 38 7.48 -0.94 14.48
N ASP A 39 8.07 -2.14 14.36
CA ASP A 39 8.49 -2.67 13.06
C ASP A 39 7.28 -2.97 12.16
N PHE A 40 6.20 -3.48 12.76
CA PHE A 40 4.92 -3.67 12.09
C PHE A 40 4.37 -2.33 11.57
N LEU A 41 4.31 -1.31 12.43
CA LEU A 41 3.80 0.02 12.06
C LEU A 41 4.66 0.65 10.96
N ASN A 42 5.99 0.53 11.06
CA ASN A 42 6.90 0.99 10.02
C ASN A 42 6.65 0.29 8.67
N GLY A 43 6.39 -1.02 8.67
CA GLY A 43 6.00 -1.76 7.47
C GLY A 43 4.67 -1.27 6.88
N VAL A 44 3.68 -0.97 7.72
CA VAL A 44 2.41 -0.36 7.26
C VAL A 44 2.67 1.00 6.59
N MET A 45 3.46 1.86 7.23
CA MET A 45 3.78 3.19 6.69
C MET A 45 4.57 3.09 5.38
N SER A 46 5.55 2.17 5.30
CA SER A 46 6.32 1.91 4.07
C SER A 46 5.41 1.52 2.91
N VAL A 47 4.42 0.65 3.14
CA VAL A 47 3.45 0.27 2.11
C VAL A 47 2.61 1.46 1.65
N ILE A 48 2.13 2.29 2.57
CA ILE A 48 1.35 3.50 2.24
C ILE A 48 2.19 4.47 1.41
N GLU A 49 3.44 4.72 1.82
CA GLU A 49 4.35 5.62 1.10
C GLU A 49 4.68 5.11 -0.30
N ALA A 50 4.96 3.80 -0.44
CA ALA A 50 5.24 3.18 -1.73
C ALA A 50 4.06 3.33 -2.71
N VAL A 51 2.85 3.00 -2.26
CA VAL A 51 1.63 3.13 -3.09
C VAL A 51 1.38 4.59 -3.45
N SER A 52 1.52 5.50 -2.48
CA SER A 52 1.25 6.93 -2.70
C SER A 52 2.22 7.56 -3.70
N ASN A 53 3.51 7.21 -3.60
CA ASN A 53 4.53 7.74 -4.50
C ASN A 53 4.39 7.18 -5.93
N MET A 54 4.11 5.88 -6.08
CA MET A 54 3.97 5.25 -7.39
C MET A 54 2.76 5.78 -8.16
N ALA A 55 1.66 6.07 -7.46
CA ALA A 55 0.48 6.64 -8.08
C ALA A 55 0.66 8.09 -8.54
N ILE A 56 1.48 8.88 -7.86
CA ILE A 56 1.82 10.25 -8.29
C ILE A 56 2.71 10.21 -9.54
N SER A 57 3.55 9.19 -9.69
CA SER A 57 4.44 9.03 -10.86
C SER A 57 3.76 8.46 -12.13
N ASN A 58 2.53 7.94 -12.04
CA ASN A 58 1.75 7.42 -13.17
C ASN A 58 0.37 8.10 -13.23
N PRO A 59 0.27 9.39 -13.67
CA PRO A 59 -0.99 10.10 -13.68
C PRO A 59 -1.91 9.79 -14.89
N SER A 60 -1.63 8.73 -15.66
CA SER A 60 -2.46 8.37 -16.81
C SER A 60 -2.25 6.90 -17.23
N ALA A 61 -3.23 6.06 -16.89
CA ALA A 61 -3.62 4.87 -17.63
C ALA A 61 -5.10 5.03 -17.98
#